data_AF-A0A0B2RG64-F1
#
_entry.id   AF-A0A0B2RG64-F1
#
_cell.length_a   1.000
_cell.length_b   1.000
_cell.length_c   1.000
_cell.angle_alpha   90.00
_cell.angle_beta   90.00
_cell.angle_gamma   90.00
#
_symmetry.space_group_name_H-M   'P 1'
#
loop_
_entity.id
_entity.type
_entity.pdbx_description
1 polymer ?
#
loop_
_entity_poly.entity_id
_entity_poly.type
_entity_poly.pdbx_seq_one_letter_code
_entity_poly.pdbx_strand_id
1 'polypeptide(L)'
;MILQLHRTFFSTTTTSSSSVPSSHPLSFCHFMTDGGKQKKRQVRAAVVRGKEKDGGAVNDAASKEVDNAAASEGSLGEKKKKGSSRAAASGEEDEKSVKKKTAKQKKTTSTQEDGAVEASKKSSKGNKKKDSKKSLTESAIEEITENSASAKDKVKKKNGNSSLIEEAKPLWNFTYKPLYPPTGKSVVVVESVTKAKVIKRYLGDMYEVLPSYGHVRDLAARSGSVRPDDDFSMVWEVPSPAWTHLKSIKVALSGAENLILASDPDREGEAIAWHIIEMLQQQGALHDNISLARVVFHEITEKSIKGSLQTPREIDINLVQAYLARRALDYLIGFSISPLLWRKLPGCQSAGRVQSAALSLICDREMEIDEFKPKEYWIVEVQLKKKELRSNKNLTFPAHLTHFDSKKLNQFSITSDTEARDIQSTINSADFHVVSLKKSKSRRNPPTPYITSTLQQDAANKLHFTASHTMKLAQKLYEGVELSDGIAVGLITYIRTDGLHISDEVVASIRSLIIERYGQDFVSQSAPKYYKKVKNAQEAHEAIRPTDICKLPSMLSGILDGESLKLYTLIWSRTVSCQMGPAVFEQFVPRVLAVDS
;
A
#
# COMPACT_ATOMS: atom_id res chain seq x y z
N MET A 1 -37.58 -14.78 -32.31
CA MET A 1 -36.11 -14.85 -32.21
C MET A 1 -35.55 -13.44 -32.33
N ILE A 2 -34.39 -13.16 -31.76
CA ILE A 2 -33.60 -11.96 -32.06
C ILE A 2 -32.17 -12.44 -32.30
N LEU A 3 -31.59 -12.09 -33.43
CA LEU A 3 -30.20 -12.39 -33.77
C LEU A 3 -29.38 -11.10 -33.66
N GLN A 4 -28.20 -11.16 -33.04
CA GLN A 4 -27.29 -10.02 -32.98
C GLN A 4 -25.92 -10.42 -33.53
N LEU A 5 -25.41 -9.62 -34.48
CA LEU A 5 -24.04 -9.70 -34.95
C LEU A 5 -23.16 -8.80 -34.08
N HIS A 6 -22.17 -9.39 -33.42
CA HIS A 6 -21.19 -8.65 -32.65
C HIS A 6 -19.85 -8.59 -33.41
N ARG A 7 -19.62 -7.46 -34.08
CA ARG A 7 -18.30 -7.10 -34.60
C ARG A 7 -17.35 -6.97 -33.42
N THR A 8 -16.35 -7.84 -33.35
CA THR A 8 -15.44 -7.91 -32.21
C THR A 8 -14.02 -7.70 -32.68
N PHE A 9 -13.34 -6.73 -32.09
CA PHE A 9 -11.89 -6.63 -32.20
C PHE A 9 -11.28 -7.44 -31.07
N PHE A 10 -10.37 -8.37 -31.37
CA PHE A 10 -9.55 -8.91 -30.30
C PHE A 10 -8.66 -7.77 -29.82
N SER A 11 -8.79 -7.43 -28.54
CA SER A 11 -8.07 -6.37 -27.85
C SER A 11 -7.81 -6.86 -26.44
N THR A 12 -6.56 -6.81 -25.99
CA THR A 12 -6.17 -7.14 -24.61
C THR A 12 -6.45 -5.99 -23.66
N THR A 13 -7.67 -5.46 -23.70
CA THR A 13 -8.16 -4.42 -22.79
C THR A 13 -9.04 -5.05 -21.70
N THR A 14 -8.66 -4.86 -20.44
CA THR A 14 -9.42 -5.31 -19.28
C THR A 14 -10.81 -4.70 -19.29
N THR A 15 -11.85 -5.54 -19.28
CA THR A 15 -13.25 -5.12 -19.29
C THR A 15 -13.65 -4.43 -17.98
N SER A 16 -13.69 -3.10 -17.97
CA SER A 16 -14.52 -2.32 -17.07
C SER A 16 -15.90 -2.09 -17.73
N SER A 17 -16.94 -2.70 -17.17
CA SER A 17 -18.31 -2.56 -17.68
C SER A 17 -18.98 -1.29 -17.11
N SER A 18 -19.07 -0.23 -17.92
CA SER A 18 -19.94 0.92 -17.61
C SER A 18 -20.56 1.48 -18.89
N SER A 19 -21.83 1.15 -19.13
CA SER A 19 -22.62 1.64 -20.27
C SER A 19 -23.42 2.88 -19.86
N VAL A 20 -23.10 4.05 -20.43
CA VAL A 20 -23.96 5.25 -20.44
C VAL A 20 -23.86 5.85 -21.86
N PRO A 21 -24.97 6.18 -22.53
CA PRO A 21 -24.95 6.66 -23.91
C PRO A 21 -24.51 8.13 -24.01
N SER A 22 -23.70 8.44 -25.01
CA SER A 22 -23.24 9.79 -25.33
C SER A 22 -24.20 10.54 -26.26
N SER A 23 -24.40 11.84 -26.03
CA SER A 23 -25.05 12.74 -26.99
C SER A 23 -24.19 13.96 -27.31
N HIS A 24 -24.01 14.20 -28.61
CA HIS A 24 -23.44 15.37 -29.30
C HIS A 24 -21.90 15.50 -29.44
N PRO A 25 -21.42 15.91 -30.64
CA PRO A 25 -20.00 15.98 -30.97
C PRO A 25 -19.42 17.40 -30.83
N LEU A 26 -18.10 17.49 -30.67
CA LEU A 26 -17.35 18.71 -30.97
C LEU A 26 -16.15 18.39 -31.87
N SER A 27 -15.95 19.27 -32.85
CA SER A 27 -15.05 19.07 -33.98
C SER A 27 -13.59 19.32 -33.61
N PHE A 28 -12.68 18.50 -34.11
CA PHE A 28 -11.25 18.80 -34.14
C PHE A 28 -10.98 19.77 -35.30
N CYS A 29 -10.32 20.89 -35.02
CA CYS A 29 -9.71 21.74 -36.04
C CYS A 29 -8.23 21.96 -35.73
N HIS A 30 -7.40 21.91 -36.77
CA HIS A 30 -5.95 21.79 -36.70
C HIS A 30 -5.32 23.07 -37.24
N PHE A 31 -4.37 23.68 -36.52
CA PHE A 31 -3.52 24.74 -37.09
C PHE A 31 -2.10 24.72 -36.48
N MET A 32 -1.10 24.86 -37.35
CA MET A 32 0.33 24.92 -37.03
C MET A 32 0.82 26.38 -37.06
N THR A 33 1.85 26.69 -36.25
CA THR A 33 2.83 27.80 -36.40
C THR A 33 2.27 29.25 -36.44
N ASP A 34 2.95 30.30 -35.99
CA ASP A 34 4.39 30.55 -35.84
C ASP A 34 4.70 31.46 -34.62
N GLY A 35 5.97 31.73 -34.33
CA GLY A 35 6.45 32.22 -33.03
C GLY A 35 6.44 33.74 -32.76
N GLY A 36 6.66 34.10 -31.48
CA GLY A 36 6.81 35.47 -31.01
C GLY A 36 7.37 35.51 -29.58
N LYS A 37 8.27 36.46 -29.28
CA LYS A 37 9.08 36.47 -28.04
C LYS A 37 8.41 37.20 -26.85
N GLN A 38 8.83 36.76 -25.66
CA GLN A 38 9.20 37.55 -24.46
C GLN A 38 8.26 37.72 -23.25
N LYS A 39 8.93 37.54 -22.09
CA LYS A 39 8.81 38.17 -20.76
C LYS A 39 7.98 37.50 -19.64
N LYS A 40 8.71 37.21 -18.56
CA LYS A 40 8.25 36.85 -17.21
C LYS A 40 7.39 37.96 -16.59
N ARG A 41 6.37 37.59 -15.80
CA ARG A 41 6.26 38.02 -14.39
C ARG A 41 5.21 37.23 -13.60
N GLN A 42 5.52 36.94 -12.35
CA GLN A 42 4.57 36.48 -11.33
C GLN A 42 3.71 37.66 -10.87
N VAL A 43 2.43 37.43 -10.54
CA VAL A 43 1.65 38.28 -9.63
C VAL A 43 0.75 37.40 -8.75
N ARG A 44 0.85 37.56 -7.43
CA ARG A 44 -0.17 37.14 -6.46
C ARG A 44 -1.29 38.19 -6.44
N ALA A 45 -2.54 37.78 -6.35
CA ALA A 45 -3.65 38.70 -6.09
C ALA A 45 -4.34 38.35 -4.75
N ALA A 46 -4.33 39.31 -3.84
CA ALA A 46 -5.22 39.40 -2.68
C ALA A 46 -5.66 40.86 -2.57
N VAL A 47 -6.97 41.12 -2.56
CA VAL A 47 -7.53 42.47 -2.34
C VAL A 47 -8.76 42.35 -1.43
N VAL A 48 -8.92 43.34 -0.56
CA VAL A 48 -9.92 43.40 0.52
C VAL A 48 -10.78 44.66 0.34
N ARG A 49 -12.10 44.46 0.50
CA ARG A 49 -13.19 45.39 0.94
C ARG A 49 -13.16 46.90 0.62
N GLY A 50 -14.35 47.41 0.27
CA GLY A 50 -14.89 48.72 0.66
C GLY A 50 -15.77 49.37 -0.43
N LYS A 51 -16.84 50.14 -0.15
CA LYS A 51 -17.60 50.39 1.11
C LYS A 51 -18.85 51.24 0.77
N GLU A 52 -20.00 51.02 1.47
CA GLU A 52 -21.11 52.00 1.68
C GLU A 52 -21.93 52.50 0.44
N LYS A 53 -23.20 52.98 0.51
CA LYS A 53 -24.11 53.36 1.63
C LYS A 53 -25.61 53.43 1.21
N ASP A 54 -26.51 53.40 2.21
CA ASP A 54 -27.93 53.90 2.30
C ASP A 54 -28.95 53.64 1.15
N GLY A 55 -30.27 53.46 1.37
CA GLY A 55 -31.11 53.37 2.58
C GLY A 55 -32.63 53.41 2.21
N GLY A 56 -33.54 53.06 3.12
CA GLY A 56 -35.01 53.20 2.92
C GLY A 56 -35.84 51.93 3.21
N ALA A 57 -37.04 52.08 3.79
CA ALA A 57 -37.90 50.99 4.29
C ALA A 57 -39.37 51.11 3.83
N VAL A 58 -40.18 50.06 4.08
CA VAL A 58 -41.60 50.05 4.56
C VAL A 58 -42.33 48.75 4.13
N ASN A 59 -42.81 47.98 5.12
CA ASN A 59 -44.08 47.19 5.28
C ASN A 59 -44.72 46.36 4.13
N ASP A 60 -45.64 45.39 4.31
CA ASP A 60 -46.40 44.82 5.46
C ASP A 60 -46.66 43.30 5.18
N ALA A 61 -46.52 42.38 6.14
CA ALA A 61 -47.55 41.81 7.05
C ALA A 61 -48.54 40.76 6.46
N ALA A 62 -48.47 39.53 7.00
CA ALA A 62 -49.57 38.56 7.05
C ALA A 62 -49.30 37.47 8.10
N SER A 63 -50.01 37.49 9.24
CA SER A 63 -50.05 36.39 10.21
C SER A 63 -51.31 36.47 11.08
N LYS A 64 -51.85 35.30 11.45
CA LYS A 64 -52.96 35.13 12.38
C LYS A 64 -52.78 33.79 13.12
N GLU A 65 -52.86 33.87 14.46
CA GLU A 65 -53.68 33.01 15.35
C GLU A 65 -53.30 31.51 15.47
N VAL A 66 -53.36 30.83 16.63
CA VAL A 66 -53.85 31.21 17.99
C VAL A 66 -53.30 30.26 19.09
N ASP A 67 -53.19 30.77 20.33
CA ASP A 67 -53.17 30.08 21.66
C ASP A 67 -52.13 28.93 21.98
N ASN A 68 -51.76 28.63 23.24
CA ASN A 68 -52.23 29.07 24.55
C ASN A 68 -51.15 29.07 25.68
N ALA A 69 -51.53 29.62 26.83
CA ALA A 69 -50.90 29.71 28.17
C ALA A 69 -50.24 28.44 28.78
N ALA A 70 -49.49 28.47 29.91
CA ALA A 70 -48.70 29.51 30.62
C ALA A 70 -47.99 28.91 31.88
N ALA A 71 -46.89 29.54 32.34
CA ALA A 71 -46.36 29.63 33.73
C ALA A 71 -46.10 28.32 34.55
N SER A 72 -45.41 28.28 35.71
CA SER A 72 -44.59 29.21 36.53
C SER A 72 -43.47 28.38 37.22
N GLU A 73 -42.48 28.84 38.01
CA GLU A 73 -41.91 30.15 38.39
C GLU A 73 -40.41 29.93 38.79
N GLY A 74 -39.53 30.92 38.98
CA GLY A 74 -39.35 31.77 40.19
C GLY A 74 -38.05 31.37 40.94
N SER A 75 -37.24 32.24 41.57
CA SER A 75 -37.18 33.72 41.61
C SER A 75 -35.80 34.19 42.18
N LEU A 76 -35.45 35.49 42.03
CA LEU A 76 -34.52 36.32 42.84
C LEU A 76 -33.03 35.84 42.97
N GLY A 77 -31.98 36.64 42.75
CA GLY A 77 -31.58 37.94 43.35
C GLY A 77 -30.22 37.74 44.08
N GLU A 78 -29.27 38.66 44.26
CA GLU A 78 -29.15 40.10 44.02
C GLU A 78 -27.65 40.55 44.15
N LYS A 79 -27.20 41.60 43.42
CA LYS A 79 -26.07 42.54 43.79
C LYS A 79 -24.66 41.92 43.98
N LYS A 80 -23.47 42.57 44.02
CA LYS A 80 -22.85 43.93 43.99
C LYS A 80 -21.33 43.67 43.63
N LYS A 81 -20.44 44.54 43.13
CA LYS A 81 -20.43 45.95 42.66
C LYS A 81 -19.15 46.18 41.76
N LYS A 82 -19.04 47.39 41.18
CA LYS A 82 -17.90 48.09 40.50
C LYS A 82 -16.47 47.87 41.05
N GLY A 83 -15.37 48.08 40.31
CA GLY A 83 -15.17 48.46 38.89
C GLY A 83 -13.96 49.42 38.62
N SER A 84 -13.69 49.74 37.33
CA SER A 84 -12.78 50.82 36.83
C SER A 84 -11.25 50.61 37.01
N SER A 85 -10.29 51.08 36.17
CA SER A 85 -10.23 51.76 34.85
C SER A 85 -8.80 51.56 34.26
N ARG A 86 -8.55 51.44 32.94
CA ARG A 86 -8.10 52.50 31.97
C ARG A 86 -6.95 53.41 32.47
N ALA A 87 -5.90 53.78 31.70
CA ALA A 87 -5.58 53.58 30.26
C ALA A 87 -4.06 53.82 29.95
N ALA A 88 -3.64 53.57 28.68
CA ALA A 88 -2.83 54.41 27.74
C ALA A 88 -1.77 55.43 28.26
N ALA A 89 -0.68 55.80 27.53
CA ALA A 89 -0.02 55.36 26.28
C ALA A 89 1.32 56.14 26.08
N SER A 90 2.09 55.86 24.99
CA SER A 90 3.22 56.64 24.40
C SER A 90 4.49 56.88 25.27
N GLY A 91 5.71 57.05 24.71
CA GLY A 91 6.20 56.95 23.32
C GLY A 91 7.60 57.62 23.17
N GLU A 92 8.38 57.22 22.14
CA GLU A 92 9.53 57.95 21.52
C GLU A 92 10.73 58.33 22.44
N GLU A 93 11.95 58.67 22.01
CA GLU A 93 12.83 58.38 20.85
C GLU A 93 14.29 58.76 21.30
N ASP A 94 15.36 58.30 20.62
CA ASP A 94 16.37 59.18 19.94
C ASP A 94 17.60 58.43 19.37
N GLU A 95 18.29 59.06 18.42
CA GLU A 95 19.35 58.52 17.55
C GLU A 95 20.82 58.89 17.95
N LYS A 96 21.80 58.14 17.42
CA LYS A 96 22.96 58.58 16.55
C LYS A 96 24.15 57.59 16.64
N SER A 97 24.60 56.89 15.60
CA SER A 97 25.23 57.27 14.30
C SER A 97 26.74 57.59 14.36
N VAL A 98 27.57 56.96 13.49
CA VAL A 98 28.62 57.57 12.61
C VAL A 98 29.43 56.51 11.82
N LYS A 99 30.11 56.94 10.75
CA LYS A 99 30.57 56.17 9.55
C LYS A 99 32.10 55.99 9.44
N LYS A 100 32.55 54.98 8.68
CA LYS A 100 33.59 55.01 7.60
C LYS A 100 33.67 53.60 6.92
N LYS A 101 33.48 53.41 5.60
CA LYS A 101 34.40 53.59 4.44
C LYS A 101 35.77 52.88 4.65
N THR A 102 36.33 52.10 3.71
CA THR A 102 36.71 52.49 2.33
C THR A 102 36.97 51.28 1.37
N ALA A 103 36.93 51.53 0.05
CA ALA A 103 37.47 50.82 -1.16
C ALA A 103 37.88 49.31 -1.10
N LYS A 104 37.52 48.43 -2.06
CA LYS A 104 37.55 48.46 -3.55
C LYS A 104 38.94 48.35 -4.18
N GLN A 105 39.30 47.17 -4.71
CA GLN A 105 40.05 47.09 -5.97
C GLN A 105 39.78 45.79 -6.74
N LYS A 106 39.88 45.90 -8.06
CA LYS A 106 39.65 44.87 -9.09
C LYS A 106 40.84 44.99 -10.04
N LYS A 107 41.57 43.91 -10.33
CA LYS A 107 42.63 43.93 -11.35
C LYS A 107 42.67 42.63 -12.13
N THR A 108 42.39 42.75 -13.42
CA THR A 108 42.73 41.83 -14.49
C THR A 108 44.10 42.24 -15.05
N THR A 109 44.98 41.27 -15.33
CA THR A 109 46.01 41.44 -16.37
C THR A 109 46.31 40.10 -17.04
N SER A 110 46.79 40.16 -18.27
CA SER A 110 46.96 39.07 -19.24
C SER A 110 48.38 39.03 -19.79
N THR A 111 48.83 37.83 -20.16
CA THR A 111 49.93 37.50 -21.10
C THR A 111 49.72 36.01 -21.48
N GLN A 112 49.73 35.49 -22.73
CA GLN A 112 50.55 35.72 -23.95
C GLN A 112 52.04 35.42 -23.68
N GLU A 113 52.85 34.67 -24.45
CA GLU A 113 52.88 34.17 -25.85
C GLU A 113 53.35 32.67 -25.88
N ASP A 114 53.51 31.92 -26.99
CA ASP A 114 52.82 31.76 -28.30
C ASP A 114 53.42 30.53 -29.07
N GLY A 115 52.84 30.12 -30.21
CA GLY A 115 53.44 29.20 -31.21
C GLY A 115 52.94 27.73 -31.19
N ALA A 116 52.46 27.03 -32.23
CA ALA A 116 52.10 27.20 -33.66
C ALA A 116 52.68 26.02 -34.51
N VAL A 117 52.09 25.75 -35.70
CA VAL A 117 52.64 24.91 -36.84
C VAL A 117 52.68 23.38 -36.59
N GLU A 118 52.32 22.42 -37.47
CA GLU A 118 51.58 22.26 -38.76
C GLU A 118 51.06 20.78 -38.79
N ALA A 119 49.88 20.38 -39.28
CA ALA A 119 49.29 20.39 -40.63
C ALA A 119 49.84 19.36 -41.66
N SER A 120 49.09 18.27 -41.91
CA SER A 120 48.76 17.69 -43.24
C SER A 120 47.85 16.44 -43.08
N LYS A 121 46.64 16.34 -43.68
CA LYS A 121 46.31 16.08 -45.11
C LYS A 121 46.84 14.70 -45.59
N LYS A 122 46.05 13.78 -46.20
CA LYS A 122 44.87 13.91 -47.08
C LYS A 122 43.95 12.66 -47.09
N SER A 123 42.66 12.92 -47.34
CA SER A 123 41.65 12.14 -48.12
C SER A 123 42.15 11.01 -49.04
N SER A 124 41.39 9.94 -49.33
CA SER A 124 40.08 9.88 -50.03
C SER A 124 39.60 8.40 -50.15
N LYS A 125 38.43 7.95 -50.65
CA LYS A 125 37.02 8.39 -50.82
C LYS A 125 36.29 7.33 -51.68
N GLY A 126 35.26 6.65 -51.14
CA GLY A 126 34.21 5.91 -51.90
C GLY A 126 34.41 4.39 -52.14
N ASN A 127 33.38 3.57 -52.44
CA ASN A 127 31.91 3.74 -52.32
C ASN A 127 31.16 2.38 -52.52
N LYS A 128 29.89 2.29 -52.09
CA LYS A 128 28.80 1.32 -52.42
C LYS A 128 28.75 -0.10 -51.78
N LYS A 129 27.61 -0.32 -51.07
CA LYS A 129 26.60 -1.43 -51.10
C LYS A 129 27.11 -2.89 -51.15
N LYS A 130 26.52 -3.86 -50.42
CA LYS A 130 25.06 -4.18 -50.36
C LYS A 130 24.71 -5.09 -49.14
N ASP A 131 23.42 -5.37 -48.95
CA ASP A 131 22.76 -6.14 -47.86
C ASP A 131 23.38 -7.54 -47.59
N SER A 132 23.39 -8.08 -46.35
CA SER A 132 22.20 -8.68 -45.72
C SER A 132 22.50 -9.27 -44.32
N LYS A 133 21.46 -9.46 -43.48
CA LYS A 133 21.54 -9.95 -42.08
C LYS A 133 21.29 -11.47 -41.96
N LYS A 134 22.14 -12.21 -41.24
CA LYS A 134 21.74 -13.13 -40.14
C LYS A 134 22.92 -13.77 -39.40
N SER A 135 22.62 -14.27 -38.19
CA SER A 135 23.42 -15.12 -37.28
C SER A 135 24.76 -14.57 -36.79
N LEU A 136 24.91 -14.48 -35.46
CA LEU A 136 26.04 -14.92 -34.62
C LEU A 136 25.88 -14.35 -33.20
N THR A 137 25.06 -15.01 -32.38
CA THR A 137 24.95 -14.78 -30.93
C THR A 137 24.74 -16.13 -30.24
N GLU A 138 25.82 -16.90 -30.15
CA GLU A 138 25.87 -18.19 -29.45
C GLU A 138 27.26 -18.38 -28.81
N SER A 139 28.31 -18.00 -29.53
CA SER A 139 29.72 -17.96 -29.09
C SER A 139 30.08 -16.92 -28.00
N ALA A 140 29.11 -16.18 -27.45
CA ALA A 140 29.35 -15.17 -26.41
C ALA A 140 28.84 -15.60 -25.01
N ILE A 141 28.22 -16.78 -24.92
CA ILE A 141 27.65 -17.31 -23.67
C ILE A 141 28.54 -18.42 -23.07
N GLU A 142 29.33 -19.11 -23.90
CA GLU A 142 30.21 -20.21 -23.46
C GLU A 142 31.46 -19.72 -22.70
N GLU A 143 32.10 -18.60 -23.11
CA GLU A 143 33.26 -18.01 -22.42
C GLU A 143 32.95 -17.53 -20.98
N ILE A 144 31.68 -17.24 -20.66
CA ILE A 144 31.27 -16.79 -19.33
C ILE A 144 31.08 -17.97 -18.37
N THR A 145 30.76 -19.16 -18.89
CA THR A 145 30.54 -20.36 -18.06
C THR A 145 31.83 -21.03 -17.60
N GLU A 146 32.89 -21.10 -18.41
CA GLU A 146 34.14 -21.80 -18.04
C GLU A 146 34.93 -21.10 -16.92
N ASN A 147 34.97 -19.77 -16.92
CA ASN A 147 35.64 -19.00 -15.85
C ASN A 147 34.98 -19.14 -14.47
N SER A 148 33.75 -19.66 -14.39
CA SER A 148 33.05 -19.92 -13.12
C SER A 148 33.43 -21.25 -12.45
N ALA A 149 34.00 -22.19 -13.21
CA ALA A 149 34.37 -23.52 -12.71
C ALA A 149 35.77 -23.53 -12.06
N SER A 150 36.75 -22.84 -12.68
CA SER A 150 38.15 -22.84 -12.25
C SER A 150 38.42 -22.11 -10.91
N ALA A 151 37.44 -21.33 -10.42
CA ALA A 151 37.52 -20.64 -9.13
C ALA A 151 37.20 -21.54 -7.91
N LYS A 152 36.60 -22.72 -8.10
CA LYS A 152 36.11 -23.55 -6.97
C LYS A 152 37.15 -24.51 -6.36
N ASP A 153 38.22 -24.86 -7.08
CA ASP A 153 39.21 -25.85 -6.60
C ASP A 153 40.50 -25.26 -6.01
N LYS A 154 40.66 -23.94 -5.94
CA LYS A 154 41.82 -23.29 -5.28
C LYS A 154 41.59 -22.82 -3.84
N VAL A 155 40.43 -23.11 -3.24
CA VAL A 155 40.13 -22.77 -1.82
C VAL A 155 40.36 -23.96 -0.86
N LYS A 156 40.45 -25.20 -1.37
CA LYS A 156 40.70 -26.41 -0.55
C LYS A 156 42.19 -26.76 -0.37
N LYS A 157 43.00 -25.85 0.21
CA LYS A 157 44.26 -26.18 0.93
C LYS A 157 44.90 -24.97 1.61
N LYS A 158 44.35 -24.56 2.75
CA LYS A 158 45.05 -23.77 3.80
C LYS A 158 44.36 -23.90 5.16
N ASN A 159 44.22 -25.13 5.66
CA ASN A 159 43.90 -25.35 7.07
C ASN A 159 45.18 -25.20 7.89
N GLY A 160 45.24 -24.13 8.68
CA GLY A 160 46.33 -23.84 9.62
C GLY A 160 46.00 -22.55 10.36
N ASN A 161 45.88 -22.64 11.69
CA ASN A 161 45.47 -21.59 12.63
C ASN A 161 44.00 -21.12 12.49
N SER A 162 43.09 -22.03 12.86
CA SER A 162 41.83 -21.61 13.50
C SER A 162 42.13 -21.15 14.93
N SER A 163 42.30 -19.84 15.11
CA SER A 163 42.48 -19.23 16.43
C SER A 163 41.59 -17.99 16.57
N LEU A 164 40.45 -18.20 17.24
CA LEU A 164 39.69 -17.21 18.01
C LEU A 164 39.44 -15.84 17.33
N ILE A 165 38.36 -15.77 16.57
CA ILE A 165 37.52 -14.56 16.55
C ILE A 165 36.22 -14.96 17.23
N GLU A 166 36.08 -14.63 18.51
CA GLU A 166 34.77 -14.58 19.14
C GLU A 166 34.03 -13.39 18.53
N GLU A 167 32.95 -13.65 17.79
CA GLU A 167 32.01 -12.61 17.41
C GLU A 167 31.41 -12.01 18.69
N ALA A 168 31.89 -10.82 19.06
CA ALA A 168 31.47 -10.14 20.28
C ALA A 168 29.99 -9.74 20.18
N LYS A 169 29.10 -10.65 20.63
CA LYS A 169 27.69 -10.33 20.83
C LYS A 169 27.60 -9.08 21.72
N PRO A 170 26.80 -8.06 21.36
CA PRO A 170 26.59 -6.92 22.24
C PRO A 170 26.03 -7.42 23.57
N LEU A 171 26.77 -7.18 24.66
CA LEU A 171 26.46 -7.68 26.00
C LEU A 171 25.29 -6.90 26.61
N TRP A 172 24.09 -7.18 26.12
CA TRP A 172 22.84 -6.60 26.60
C TRP A 172 22.17 -7.52 27.62
N ASN A 173 21.82 -6.98 28.78
CA ASN A 173 21.20 -7.72 29.87
C ASN A 173 19.71 -7.96 29.58
N PHE A 174 19.40 -8.94 28.72
CA PHE A 174 18.03 -9.33 28.41
C PHE A 174 17.41 -10.19 29.52
N THR A 175 16.14 -9.92 29.83
CA THR A 175 15.34 -10.75 30.74
C THR A 175 14.36 -11.63 29.98
N TYR A 176 14.33 -12.91 30.38
CA TYR A 176 13.33 -13.90 29.98
C TYR A 176 12.24 -14.10 31.03
N LYS A 177 12.28 -13.36 32.15
CA LYS A 177 11.30 -13.46 33.23
C LYS A 177 9.97 -12.86 32.77
N PRO A 178 8.81 -13.43 33.18
CA PRO A 178 7.51 -12.81 32.94
C PRO A 178 7.46 -11.38 33.48
N LEU A 179 7.08 -10.43 32.64
CA LEU A 179 6.93 -9.01 32.96
C LEU A 179 5.46 -8.62 33.23
N TYR A 180 4.56 -9.60 33.34
CA TYR A 180 3.17 -9.41 33.75
C TYR A 180 2.70 -10.57 34.67
N PRO A 181 2.10 -10.29 35.85
CA PRO A 181 1.83 -8.96 36.43
C PRO A 181 3.12 -8.19 36.78
N PRO A 182 3.07 -6.85 36.88
CA PRO A 182 4.25 -6.03 37.14
C PRO A 182 4.78 -6.23 38.56
N THR A 183 6.07 -6.49 38.70
CA THR A 183 6.79 -6.49 39.99
C THR A 183 7.38 -5.12 40.33
N GLY A 184 7.59 -4.27 39.31
CA GLY A 184 8.24 -2.98 39.41
C GLY A 184 7.91 -2.08 38.22
N LYS A 185 8.32 -0.80 38.29
CA LYS A 185 8.03 0.17 37.23
C LYS A 185 8.77 -0.20 35.95
N SER A 186 8.08 -0.13 34.82
CA SER A 186 8.61 -0.56 33.51
C SER A 186 8.31 0.46 32.43
N VAL A 187 9.28 0.76 31.55
CA VAL A 187 9.07 1.62 30.38
C VAL A 187 8.80 0.74 29.17
N VAL A 188 7.70 0.99 28.46
CA VAL A 188 7.32 0.28 27.24
C VAL A 188 7.44 1.24 26.06
N VAL A 189 8.31 0.93 25.09
CA VAL A 189 8.49 1.76 23.89
C VAL A 189 7.83 1.12 22.68
N VAL A 190 6.99 1.89 21.98
CA VAL A 190 6.21 1.46 20.82
C VAL A 190 6.38 2.45 19.66
N GLU A 191 5.99 2.07 18.44
CA GLU A 191 6.23 2.93 17.27
C GLU A 191 5.32 4.17 17.22
N SER A 192 4.02 4.02 17.53
CA SER A 192 3.00 5.06 17.33
C SER A 192 2.33 5.55 18.61
N VAL A 193 1.80 6.78 18.55
CA VAL A 193 1.05 7.42 19.65
C VAL A 193 -0.28 6.70 19.95
N THR A 194 -0.98 6.23 18.91
CA THR A 194 -2.24 5.48 19.05
C THR A 194 -1.99 4.19 19.82
N LYS A 195 -0.98 3.43 19.38
CA LYS A 195 -0.53 2.19 20.00
C LYS A 195 -0.12 2.42 21.46
N ALA A 196 0.59 3.51 21.76
CA ALA A 196 0.99 3.86 23.13
C ALA A 196 -0.23 4.09 24.04
N LYS A 197 -1.23 4.85 23.57
CA LYS A 197 -2.46 5.13 24.34
C LYS A 197 -3.28 3.87 24.63
N VAL A 198 -3.42 2.98 23.63
CA VAL A 198 -4.15 1.72 23.79
C VAL A 198 -3.45 0.80 24.79
N ILE A 199 -2.14 0.59 24.63
CA ILE A 199 -1.35 -0.29 25.49
C ILE A 199 -1.29 0.23 26.93
N LYS A 200 -1.15 1.56 27.12
CA LYS A 200 -1.17 2.18 28.46
C LYS A 200 -2.46 1.88 29.23
N ARG A 201 -3.62 1.87 28.55
CA ARG A 201 -4.91 1.55 29.20
C ARG A 201 -5.00 0.09 29.65
N TYR A 202 -4.49 -0.86 28.85
CA TYR A 202 -4.50 -2.28 29.22
C TYR A 202 -3.51 -2.64 30.36
N LEU A 203 -2.41 -1.90 30.47
CA LEU A 203 -1.32 -2.18 31.40
C LEU A 203 -1.38 -1.38 32.71
N GLY A 204 -2.03 -0.21 32.71
CA GLY A 204 -2.21 0.61 33.91
C GLY A 204 -0.95 1.37 34.34
N ASP A 205 -0.89 1.78 35.61
CA ASP A 205 0.05 2.81 36.06
C ASP A 205 1.49 2.34 36.29
N MET A 206 1.71 1.04 36.47
CA MET A 206 3.05 0.46 36.63
C MET A 206 3.89 0.46 35.33
N TYR A 207 3.27 0.73 34.18
CA TYR A 207 3.94 0.79 32.88
C TYR A 207 3.88 2.20 32.29
N GLU A 208 5.02 2.83 32.04
CA GLU A 208 5.09 4.08 31.28
C GLU A 208 5.25 3.76 29.80
N VAL A 209 4.21 4.00 28.99
CA VAL A 209 4.19 3.62 27.57
C VAL A 209 4.47 4.83 26.70
N LEU A 210 5.59 4.80 25.96
CA LEU A 210 6.12 5.93 25.19
C LEU A 210 6.23 5.61 23.68
N PRO A 211 5.79 6.50 22.79
CA PRO A 211 6.00 6.36 21.36
C PRO A 211 7.40 6.83 20.90
N SER A 212 8.05 6.06 20.03
CA SER A 212 9.31 6.42 19.35
C SER A 212 9.10 7.32 18.13
N TYR A 213 7.88 7.35 17.58
CA TYR A 213 7.51 8.00 16.31
C TYR A 213 8.23 7.41 15.09
N GLY A 214 8.40 6.08 15.06
CA GLY A 214 9.12 5.38 13.99
C GLY A 214 10.61 5.17 14.31
N HIS A 215 11.44 5.25 13.28
CA HIS A 215 12.90 5.15 13.36
C HIS A 215 13.50 6.36 14.09
N VAL A 216 14.33 6.09 15.11
CA VAL A 216 15.02 7.13 15.90
C VAL A 216 16.32 7.64 15.25
N ARG A 217 16.83 6.95 14.22
CA ARG A 217 18.00 7.35 13.42
C ARG A 217 17.85 6.83 11.98
N ASP A 218 18.52 7.46 11.03
CA ASP A 218 18.58 7.00 9.64
C ASP A 218 20.01 7.18 9.07
N LEU A 219 20.28 6.62 7.88
CA LEU A 219 21.54 6.82 7.18
C LEU A 219 21.75 8.30 6.86
N ALA A 220 22.96 8.77 7.12
CA ALA A 220 23.38 10.13 6.83
C ALA A 220 23.17 10.47 5.33
N ALA A 221 22.59 11.64 5.04
CA ALA A 221 22.17 12.03 3.69
C ALA A 221 23.34 12.59 2.83
N ARG A 222 24.49 11.92 2.87
CA ARG A 222 25.76 12.34 2.24
C ARG A 222 26.52 11.14 1.67
N SER A 223 27.36 11.38 0.67
CA SER A 223 28.22 10.33 0.09
C SER A 223 29.11 9.67 1.15
N GLY A 224 29.39 8.37 0.99
CA GLY A 224 30.22 7.58 1.91
C GLY A 224 29.54 7.14 3.22
N SER A 225 28.21 7.24 3.32
CA SER A 225 27.45 6.79 4.51
C SER A 225 27.20 5.29 4.58
N VAL A 226 27.55 4.55 3.53
CA VAL A 226 27.70 3.08 3.51
C VAL A 226 29.02 2.80 2.82
N ARG A 227 29.88 1.98 3.42
CA ARG A 227 31.27 1.76 2.99
C ARG A 227 31.55 0.29 2.66
N PRO A 228 31.43 -0.14 1.38
CA PRO A 228 31.66 -1.54 1.00
C PRO A 228 33.06 -2.06 1.36
N ASP A 229 34.08 -1.19 1.32
CA ASP A 229 35.49 -1.53 1.62
C ASP A 229 35.78 -1.65 3.14
N ASP A 230 34.80 -1.35 3.99
CA ASP A 230 34.90 -1.29 5.46
C ASP A 230 33.72 -2.08 6.06
N ASP A 231 33.56 -3.34 5.62
CA ASP A 231 32.48 -4.29 5.97
C ASP A 231 31.06 -3.68 5.97
N PHE A 232 30.76 -2.90 4.93
CA PHE A 232 29.50 -2.16 4.77
C PHE A 232 29.17 -1.21 5.93
N SER A 233 30.18 -0.69 6.66
CA SER A 233 29.97 0.20 7.81
C SER A 233 29.08 1.39 7.45
N MET A 234 28.17 1.72 8.37
CA MET A 234 27.07 2.65 8.13
C MET A 234 27.18 3.87 9.03
N VAL A 235 27.10 5.06 8.43
CA VAL A 235 27.09 6.34 9.13
C VAL A 235 25.64 6.74 9.40
N TRP A 236 25.25 6.71 10.66
CA TRP A 236 23.91 7.08 11.12
C TRP A 236 23.84 8.53 11.58
N GLU A 237 22.72 9.18 11.32
CA GLU A 237 22.36 10.50 11.83
C GLU A 237 21.00 10.42 12.56
N VAL A 238 20.89 11.15 13.69
CA VAL A 238 19.68 11.20 14.51
C VAL A 238 18.88 12.45 14.13
N PRO A 239 17.67 12.33 13.54
CA PRO A 239 16.84 13.49 13.21
C PRO A 239 16.51 14.34 14.44
N SER A 240 16.46 15.66 14.29
CA SER A 240 16.18 16.59 15.39
C SER A 240 14.92 16.26 16.22
N PRO A 241 13.79 15.80 15.63
CA PRO A 241 12.63 15.36 16.42
C PRO A 241 12.92 14.14 17.32
N ALA A 242 13.68 13.16 16.82
CA ALA A 242 13.95 11.90 17.51
C ALA A 242 14.70 12.10 18.84
N TRP A 243 15.57 13.12 18.94
CA TRP A 243 16.22 13.52 20.19
C TRP A 243 15.22 13.83 21.32
N THR A 244 14.05 14.40 21.00
CA THR A 244 13.02 14.69 21.99
C THR A 244 12.44 13.39 22.56
N HIS A 245 12.17 12.41 21.68
CA HIS A 245 11.61 11.11 22.07
C HIS A 245 12.62 10.25 22.85
N LEU A 246 13.89 10.20 22.40
CA LEU A 246 14.98 9.56 23.13
C LEU A 246 15.17 10.17 24.52
N LYS A 247 15.08 11.50 24.65
CA LYS A 247 15.16 12.19 25.95
C LYS A 247 13.99 11.80 26.85
N SER A 248 12.75 11.74 26.35
CA SER A 248 11.59 11.27 27.12
C SER A 248 11.78 9.83 27.63
N ILE A 249 12.25 8.92 26.76
CA ILE A 249 12.53 7.53 27.14
C ILE A 249 13.61 7.46 28.22
N LYS A 250 14.72 8.21 28.07
CA LYS A 250 15.80 8.30 29.07
C LYS A 250 15.32 8.83 30.43
N VAL A 251 14.43 9.83 30.44
CA VAL A 251 13.86 10.37 31.68
C VAL A 251 12.98 9.33 32.38
N ALA A 252 12.10 8.64 31.65
CA ALA A 252 11.26 7.58 32.20
C ALA A 252 12.07 6.41 32.79
N LEU A 253 13.17 6.03 32.12
CA LEU A 253 14.05 4.94 32.56
C LEU A 253 14.76 5.22 33.89
N SER A 254 14.92 6.49 34.28
CA SER A 254 15.56 6.85 35.55
C SER A 254 14.79 6.38 36.79
N GLY A 255 13.53 5.96 36.63
CA GLY A 255 12.67 5.44 37.70
C GLY A 255 12.07 4.06 37.41
N ALA A 256 12.68 3.27 36.51
CA ALA A 256 12.17 1.98 36.06
C ALA A 256 13.22 0.87 36.10
N GLU A 257 12.77 -0.37 36.28
CA GLU A 257 13.60 -1.58 36.35
C GLU A 257 13.73 -2.26 34.97
N ASN A 258 12.75 -2.08 34.09
CA ASN A 258 12.68 -2.77 32.80
C ASN A 258 12.48 -1.79 31.63
N LEU A 259 13.21 -2.01 30.54
CA LEU A 259 12.95 -1.42 29.23
C LEU A 259 12.37 -2.48 28.30
N ILE A 260 11.11 -2.29 27.90
CA ILE A 260 10.32 -3.21 27.10
C ILE A 260 10.12 -2.62 25.70
N LEU A 261 10.60 -3.32 24.68
CA LEU A 261 10.54 -2.90 23.28
C LEU A 261 9.39 -3.63 22.57
N ALA A 262 8.34 -2.88 22.25
CA ALA A 262 7.05 -3.36 21.74
C ALA A 262 6.74 -2.75 20.34
N SER A 263 7.78 -2.60 19.52
CA SER A 263 7.67 -2.32 18.09
C SER A 263 6.98 -3.48 17.34
N ASP A 264 6.62 -3.25 16.08
CA ASP A 264 5.85 -4.21 15.27
C ASP A 264 6.62 -5.53 14.99
N PRO A 265 5.93 -6.64 14.64
CA PRO A 265 6.51 -7.98 14.47
C PRO A 265 7.21 -8.17 13.10
N ASP A 266 7.85 -7.14 12.55
CA ASP A 266 8.59 -7.20 11.29
C ASP A 266 10.05 -6.72 11.44
N ARG A 267 10.87 -6.89 10.40
CA ARG A 267 12.28 -6.44 10.41
C ARG A 267 12.46 -4.94 10.65
N GLU A 268 11.47 -4.10 10.31
CA GLU A 268 11.54 -2.66 10.53
C GLU A 268 11.36 -2.37 12.03
N GLY A 269 10.36 -2.99 12.65
CA GLY A 269 10.15 -2.94 14.10
C GLY A 269 11.34 -3.50 14.89
N GLU A 270 11.97 -4.57 14.41
CA GLU A 270 13.17 -5.12 15.03
C GLU A 270 14.37 -4.15 14.96
N ALA A 271 14.56 -3.49 13.80
CA ALA A 271 15.58 -2.47 13.63
C ALA A 271 15.31 -1.20 14.46
N ILE A 272 14.04 -0.78 14.61
CA ILE A 272 13.65 0.31 15.51
C ILE A 272 14.02 -0.02 16.96
N ALA A 273 13.72 -1.24 17.41
CA ALA A 273 14.07 -1.70 18.74
C ALA A 273 15.60 -1.72 18.96
N TRP A 274 16.36 -2.26 18.00
CA TRP A 274 17.82 -2.25 18.01
C TRP A 274 18.40 -0.82 18.05
N HIS A 275 17.89 0.09 17.21
CA HIS A 275 18.27 1.51 17.20
C HIS A 275 18.04 2.20 18.55
N ILE A 276 16.92 1.92 19.22
CA ILE A 276 16.61 2.48 20.54
C ILE A 276 17.62 2.00 21.59
N ILE A 277 17.97 0.70 21.61
CA ILE A 277 18.97 0.16 22.53
C ILE A 277 20.32 0.87 22.35
N GLU A 278 20.84 0.92 21.12
CA GLU A 278 22.14 1.56 20.86
C GLU A 278 22.17 3.04 21.25
N MET A 279 21.11 3.80 20.94
CA MET A 279 21.04 5.22 21.31
C MET A 279 20.97 5.44 22.83
N LEU A 280 20.24 4.59 23.56
CA LEU A 280 20.18 4.68 25.02
C LEU A 280 21.48 4.23 25.67
N GLN A 281 22.16 3.21 25.14
CA GLN A 281 23.48 2.78 25.60
C GLN A 281 24.53 3.86 25.39
N GLN A 282 24.61 4.46 24.19
CA GLN A 282 25.53 5.57 23.88
C GLN A 282 25.28 6.81 24.75
N GLN A 283 24.02 7.03 25.18
CA GLN A 283 23.68 8.09 26.12
C GLN A 283 23.90 7.72 27.60
N GLY A 284 24.44 6.53 27.90
CA GLY A 284 24.62 6.05 29.27
C GLY A 284 23.33 5.93 30.06
N ALA A 285 22.21 5.62 29.39
CA ALA A 285 20.88 5.46 29.99
C ALA A 285 20.52 4.01 30.34
N LEU A 286 21.31 3.05 29.85
CA LEU A 286 21.19 1.64 30.21
C LEU A 286 22.25 1.30 31.25
N HIS A 287 21.83 1.32 32.52
CA HIS A 287 22.65 0.90 33.66
C HIS A 287 22.47 -0.60 33.93
N ASP A 288 23.40 -1.23 34.64
CA ASP A 288 23.42 -2.69 34.92
C ASP A 288 22.11 -3.22 35.53
N ASN A 289 21.39 -2.37 36.27
CA ASN A 289 20.13 -2.68 36.94
C ASN A 289 18.90 -2.66 36.00
N ILE A 290 19.01 -2.19 34.76
CA ILE A 290 17.89 -2.12 33.81
C ILE A 290 17.87 -3.39 32.97
N SER A 291 16.78 -4.16 33.10
CA SER A 291 16.55 -5.35 32.29
C SER A 291 15.93 -4.99 30.94
N LEU A 292 16.49 -5.53 29.84
CA LEU A 292 15.98 -5.35 28.48
C LEU A 292 15.02 -6.47 28.10
N ALA A 293 13.94 -6.17 27.39
CA ALA A 293 13.01 -7.18 26.88
C ALA A 293 12.44 -6.79 25.51
N ARG A 294 12.42 -7.73 24.56
CA ARG A 294 11.69 -7.60 23.29
C ARG A 294 10.36 -8.34 23.40
N VAL A 295 9.25 -7.63 23.22
CA VAL A 295 7.89 -8.16 23.31
C VAL A 295 7.21 -8.01 21.96
N VAL A 296 6.58 -9.09 21.49
CA VAL A 296 6.00 -9.20 20.15
C VAL A 296 4.54 -9.64 20.25
N PHE A 297 3.65 -9.02 19.48
CA PHE A 297 2.25 -9.40 19.36
C PHE A 297 1.71 -9.12 17.96
N HIS A 298 0.78 -9.95 17.51
CA HIS A 298 0.16 -9.86 16.19
C HIS A 298 -1.23 -9.19 16.22
N GLU A 299 -1.75 -8.86 17.40
CA GLU A 299 -2.97 -8.08 17.61
C GLU A 299 -2.87 -7.21 18.87
N ILE A 300 -3.57 -6.08 18.89
CA ILE A 300 -3.54 -5.10 19.99
C ILE A 300 -4.79 -5.30 20.87
N THR A 301 -4.85 -6.48 21.50
CA THR A 301 -5.88 -6.87 22.48
C THR A 301 -5.27 -7.01 23.87
N GLU A 302 -6.06 -6.79 24.91
CA GLU A 302 -5.60 -6.90 26.29
C GLU A 302 -5.01 -8.29 26.60
N LYS A 303 -5.70 -9.36 26.15
CA LYS A 303 -5.23 -10.75 26.26
C LYS A 303 -3.89 -10.96 25.56
N SER A 304 -3.75 -10.51 24.31
CA SER A 304 -2.51 -10.66 23.55
C SER A 304 -1.34 -9.93 24.20
N ILE A 305 -1.53 -8.67 24.61
CA ILE A 305 -0.45 -7.84 25.16
C ILE A 305 0.01 -8.35 26.52
N LYS A 306 -0.93 -8.74 27.40
CA LYS A 306 -0.59 -9.35 28.70
C LYS A 306 0.10 -10.70 28.54
N GLY A 307 -0.35 -11.52 27.59
CA GLY A 307 0.30 -12.79 27.24
C GLY A 307 1.73 -12.59 26.72
N SER A 308 1.94 -11.67 25.78
CA SER A 308 3.28 -11.40 25.22
C SER A 308 4.27 -10.85 26.25
N LEU A 309 3.80 -10.15 27.29
CA LEU A 309 4.65 -9.75 28.43
C LEU A 309 5.10 -10.92 29.30
N GLN A 310 4.41 -12.07 29.27
CA GLN A 310 4.81 -13.27 30.02
C GLN A 310 5.91 -14.07 29.30
N THR A 311 6.08 -13.86 27.99
CA THR A 311 7.07 -14.53 27.14
C THR A 311 7.95 -13.53 26.38
N PRO A 312 8.74 -12.67 27.07
CA PRO A 312 9.70 -11.80 26.40
C PRO A 312 10.82 -12.62 25.73
N ARG A 313 11.43 -12.02 24.69
CA ARG A 313 12.61 -12.58 23.99
C ARG A 313 13.74 -11.56 23.89
N GLU A 314 14.87 -11.99 23.36
CA GLU A 314 15.94 -11.12 22.87
C GLU A 314 15.58 -10.52 21.50
N ILE A 315 16.39 -9.55 21.03
CA ILE A 315 16.33 -9.04 19.66
C ILE A 315 16.82 -10.11 18.67
N ASP A 316 16.09 -10.33 17.58
CA ASP A 316 16.52 -11.22 16.49
C ASP A 316 17.51 -10.47 15.59
N ILE A 317 18.80 -10.70 15.83
CA ILE A 317 19.89 -10.09 15.08
C ILE A 317 19.78 -10.41 13.57
N ASN A 318 19.19 -11.54 13.16
CA ASN A 318 19.03 -11.86 11.73
C ASN A 318 18.04 -10.91 11.04
N LEU A 319 16.95 -10.53 11.72
CA LEU A 319 15.99 -9.55 11.22
C LEU A 319 16.63 -8.15 11.15
N VAL A 320 17.44 -7.78 12.14
CA VAL A 320 18.24 -6.54 12.13
C VAL A 320 19.22 -6.53 10.96
N GLN A 321 19.99 -7.60 10.75
CA GLN A 321 20.93 -7.72 9.64
C GLN A 321 20.22 -7.73 8.28
N ALA A 322 19.04 -8.34 8.17
CA ALA A 322 18.22 -8.27 6.95
C ALA A 322 17.69 -6.85 6.66
N TYR A 323 17.38 -6.06 7.69
CA TYR A 323 17.10 -4.63 7.55
C TYR A 323 18.34 -3.83 7.12
N LEU A 324 19.48 -4.04 7.78
CA LEU A 324 20.76 -3.36 7.47
C LEU A 324 21.19 -3.62 6.03
N ALA A 325 21.25 -4.89 5.61
CA ALA A 325 21.60 -5.27 4.24
C ALA A 325 20.66 -4.62 3.21
N ARG A 326 19.35 -4.52 3.51
CA ARG A 326 18.38 -3.80 2.67
C ARG A 326 18.67 -2.29 2.62
N ARG A 327 18.94 -1.64 3.76
CA ARG A 327 19.26 -0.20 3.82
C ARG A 327 20.53 0.11 3.04
N ALA A 328 21.60 -0.69 3.22
CA ALA A 328 22.85 -0.58 2.47
C ALA A 328 22.62 -0.71 0.96
N LEU A 329 21.93 -1.77 0.51
CA LEU A 329 21.68 -2.03 -0.90
C LEU A 329 20.86 -0.91 -1.56
N ASP A 330 19.78 -0.46 -0.91
CA ASP A 330 18.92 0.59 -1.44
C ASP A 330 19.64 1.97 -1.43
N TYR A 331 20.49 2.24 -0.44
CA TYR A 331 21.36 3.43 -0.40
C TYR A 331 22.39 3.42 -1.53
N LEU A 332 23.15 2.32 -1.69
CA LEU A 332 24.24 2.22 -2.68
C LEU A 332 23.71 2.40 -4.10
N ILE A 333 22.57 1.77 -4.43
CA ILE A 333 21.90 1.92 -5.72
C ILE A 333 21.40 3.35 -5.91
N GLY A 334 20.78 3.95 -4.89
CA GLY A 334 20.28 5.32 -4.95
C GLY A 334 21.40 6.34 -5.21
N PHE A 335 22.47 6.31 -4.41
CA PHE A 335 23.59 7.25 -4.52
C PHE A 335 24.46 7.04 -5.76
N SER A 336 24.67 5.79 -6.21
CA SER A 336 25.52 5.52 -7.37
C SER A 336 24.82 5.79 -8.70
N ILE A 337 23.52 5.49 -8.81
CA ILE A 337 22.81 5.55 -10.09
C ILE A 337 22.08 6.89 -10.30
N SER A 338 21.52 7.53 -9.25
CA SER A 338 20.75 8.77 -9.43
C SER A 338 21.55 9.92 -10.10
N PRO A 339 22.83 10.19 -9.76
CA PRO A 339 23.63 11.21 -10.45
C PRO A 339 23.83 10.92 -11.95
N LEU A 340 23.90 9.65 -12.34
CA LEU A 340 23.96 9.25 -13.75
C LEU A 340 22.63 9.52 -14.46
N LEU A 341 21.50 9.21 -13.82
CA LEU A 341 20.17 9.49 -14.35
C LEU A 341 19.93 10.99 -14.50
N TRP A 342 20.24 11.82 -13.50
CA TRP A 342 20.07 13.28 -13.60
C TRP A 342 20.83 13.89 -14.78
N ARG A 343 22.01 13.34 -15.12
CA ARG A 343 22.83 13.77 -16.26
C ARG A 343 22.33 13.25 -17.62
N LYS A 344 21.63 12.12 -17.66
CA LYS A 344 21.20 11.45 -18.92
C LYS A 344 19.71 11.60 -19.23
N LEU A 345 18.88 11.76 -18.21
CA LEU A 345 17.42 11.89 -18.27
C LEU A 345 16.99 13.05 -17.35
N PRO A 346 17.09 14.31 -17.82
CA PRO A 346 16.69 15.47 -17.03
C PRO A 346 15.22 15.37 -16.57
N GLY A 347 15.00 15.55 -15.27
CA GLY A 347 13.67 15.39 -14.65
C GLY A 347 13.44 14.04 -13.94
N CYS A 348 14.31 13.04 -14.14
CA CYS A 348 14.31 11.86 -13.29
C CYS A 348 14.63 12.25 -11.83
N GLN A 349 13.85 11.78 -10.86
CA GLN A 349 14.06 12.14 -9.44
C GLN A 349 15.08 11.22 -8.75
N SER A 350 14.94 9.90 -8.89
CA SER A 350 15.80 8.92 -8.22
C SER A 350 15.86 7.59 -8.96
N ALA A 351 16.96 6.86 -8.77
CA ALA A 351 17.04 5.43 -9.03
C ALA A 351 16.63 4.65 -7.78
N GLY A 352 15.85 3.58 -7.94
CA GLY A 352 15.46 2.72 -6.82
C GLY A 352 15.27 1.28 -7.28
N ARG A 353 16.00 0.34 -6.66
CA ARG A 353 16.03 -1.09 -7.03
C ARG A 353 14.65 -1.70 -7.28
N VAL A 354 13.69 -1.42 -6.39
CA VAL A 354 12.31 -1.92 -6.50
C VAL A 354 11.45 -1.02 -7.40
N GLN A 355 11.66 0.30 -7.36
CA GLN A 355 10.89 1.27 -8.15
C GLN A 355 11.14 1.11 -9.65
N SER A 356 12.39 0.97 -10.06
CA SER A 356 12.78 0.77 -11.46
C SER A 356 12.26 -0.57 -12.02
N ALA A 357 12.27 -1.63 -11.22
CA ALA A 357 11.69 -2.92 -11.61
C ALA A 357 10.16 -2.85 -11.77
N ALA A 358 9.47 -2.16 -10.86
CA ALA A 358 8.02 -1.95 -10.96
C ALA A 358 7.65 -1.06 -12.16
N LEU A 359 8.46 -0.03 -12.46
CA LEU A 359 8.29 0.80 -13.65
C LEU A 359 8.53 0.00 -14.95
N SER A 360 9.54 -0.88 -14.98
CA SER A 360 9.78 -1.78 -16.12
C SER A 360 8.52 -2.58 -16.45
N LEU A 361 7.90 -3.24 -15.48
CA LEU A 361 6.68 -4.03 -15.71
C LEU A 361 5.51 -3.23 -16.32
N ILE A 362 5.45 -1.92 -16.07
CA ILE A 362 4.47 -1.01 -16.68
C ILE A 362 4.88 -0.68 -18.12
N CYS A 363 6.15 -0.31 -18.35
CA CYS A 363 6.69 -0.05 -19.69
C CYS A 363 6.61 -1.29 -20.60
N ASP A 364 6.90 -2.47 -20.07
CA ASP A 364 6.84 -3.76 -20.78
C ASP A 364 5.39 -4.05 -21.22
N ARG A 365 4.41 -3.80 -20.35
CA ARG A 365 2.98 -3.90 -20.68
C ARG A 365 2.53 -2.84 -21.71
N GLU A 366 3.05 -1.63 -21.64
CA GLU A 366 2.71 -0.59 -22.64
C GLU A 366 3.29 -0.95 -24.02
N MET A 367 4.52 -1.47 -24.07
CA MET A 367 5.11 -1.99 -25.31
C MET A 367 4.32 -3.20 -25.87
N GLU A 368 3.85 -4.11 -25.02
CA GLU A 368 2.93 -5.20 -25.42
C GLU A 368 1.63 -4.67 -26.06
N ILE A 369 1.15 -3.48 -25.64
CA ILE A 369 -0.05 -2.83 -26.18
C ILE A 369 0.25 -2.08 -27.48
N ASP A 370 1.37 -1.35 -27.56
CA ASP A 370 1.81 -0.65 -28.77
C ASP A 370 2.14 -1.61 -29.93
N GLU A 371 2.74 -2.76 -29.63
CA GLU A 371 3.04 -3.81 -30.61
C GLU A 371 1.81 -4.66 -30.98
N PHE A 372 0.72 -4.56 -30.22
CA PHE A 372 -0.49 -5.33 -30.45
C PHE A 372 -1.14 -4.95 -31.79
N LYS A 373 -1.39 -5.96 -32.63
CA LYS A 373 -2.05 -5.80 -33.94
C LYS A 373 -3.46 -6.35 -33.85
N PRO A 374 -4.50 -5.50 -33.73
CA PRO A 374 -5.88 -5.96 -33.64
C PRO A 374 -6.25 -6.80 -34.86
N LYS A 375 -6.96 -7.90 -34.60
CA LYS A 375 -7.58 -8.72 -35.63
C LYS A 375 -9.08 -8.66 -35.45
N GLU A 376 -9.77 -8.31 -36.53
CA GLU A 376 -11.22 -8.36 -36.60
C GLU A 376 -11.69 -9.81 -36.66
N TYR A 377 -12.75 -10.10 -35.91
CA TYR A 377 -13.49 -11.34 -35.99
C TYR A 377 -14.95 -11.12 -35.58
N TRP A 378 -15.79 -12.09 -35.93
CA TRP A 378 -17.23 -11.99 -35.71
C TRP A 378 -17.73 -13.14 -34.85
N ILE A 379 -18.64 -12.81 -33.93
CA ILE A 379 -19.39 -13.79 -33.14
C ILE A 379 -20.86 -13.66 -33.55
N VAL A 380 -21.47 -14.79 -33.90
CA VAL A 380 -22.91 -14.88 -34.16
C VAL A 380 -23.60 -15.37 -32.89
N GLU A 381 -24.50 -14.54 -32.35
CA GLU A 381 -25.28 -14.84 -31.14
C GLU A 381 -26.77 -14.90 -31.44
N VAL A 382 -27.43 -15.92 -30.90
CA VAL A 382 -28.83 -16.25 -31.09
C VAL A 382 -29.57 -16.14 -29.77
N GLN A 383 -30.57 -15.27 -29.67
CA GLN A 383 -31.46 -15.25 -28.51
C GLN A 383 -32.58 -16.28 -28.70
N LEU A 384 -32.39 -17.45 -28.09
CA LEU A 384 -33.33 -18.56 -28.12
C LEU A 384 -34.45 -18.34 -27.11
N LYS A 385 -35.68 -18.71 -27.50
CA LYS A 385 -36.87 -18.70 -26.64
C LYS A 385 -37.50 -20.08 -26.62
N LYS A 386 -37.72 -20.65 -25.44
CA LYS A 386 -38.40 -21.94 -25.31
C LYS A 386 -39.87 -21.82 -25.75
N LYS A 387 -40.27 -22.61 -26.75
CA LYS A 387 -41.64 -22.70 -27.26
C LYS A 387 -42.43 -23.71 -26.40
N GLU A 388 -42.94 -23.26 -25.25
CA GLU A 388 -43.70 -24.11 -24.32
C GLU A 388 -45.19 -23.71 -24.28
N LEU A 389 -46.10 -24.64 -24.58
CA LEU A 389 -47.55 -24.37 -24.69
C LEU A 389 -48.29 -24.26 -23.35
N ARG A 390 -47.65 -24.57 -22.21
CA ARG A 390 -48.34 -24.78 -20.91
C ARG A 390 -47.59 -24.25 -19.66
N SER A 391 -46.62 -23.37 -19.81
CA SER A 391 -45.86 -22.82 -18.67
C SER A 391 -45.68 -21.31 -18.77
N ASN A 392 -46.10 -20.57 -17.74
CA ASN A 392 -46.08 -19.09 -17.71
C ASN A 392 -44.68 -18.47 -17.58
N LYS A 393 -43.60 -19.23 -17.76
CA LYS A 393 -42.21 -18.74 -17.73
C LYS A 393 -41.64 -18.67 -19.13
N ASN A 394 -41.63 -17.47 -19.71
CA ASN A 394 -40.90 -17.14 -20.93
C ASN A 394 -39.38 -17.29 -20.70
N LEU A 395 -38.86 -18.51 -20.79
CA LEU A 395 -37.42 -18.76 -20.69
C LEU A 395 -36.74 -18.38 -22.00
N THR A 396 -35.91 -17.33 -21.95
CA THR A 396 -35.01 -16.91 -23.01
C THR A 396 -33.55 -17.08 -22.55
N PHE A 397 -32.67 -17.46 -23.48
CA PHE A 397 -31.24 -17.56 -23.20
C PHE A 397 -30.42 -17.30 -24.48
N PRO A 398 -29.24 -16.68 -24.37
CA PRO A 398 -28.33 -16.52 -25.49
C PRO A 398 -27.60 -17.84 -25.80
N ALA A 399 -27.30 -18.06 -27.06
CA ALA A 399 -26.42 -19.13 -27.53
C ALA A 399 -25.50 -18.60 -28.62
N HIS A 400 -24.21 -18.90 -28.55
CA HIS A 400 -23.24 -18.54 -29.59
C HIS A 400 -23.05 -19.71 -30.57
N LEU A 401 -22.84 -19.38 -31.84
CA LEU A 401 -22.50 -20.36 -32.86
C LEU A 401 -21.12 -20.98 -32.56
N THR A 402 -21.06 -22.31 -32.44
CA THR A 402 -19.81 -23.04 -32.16
C THR A 402 -19.34 -23.93 -33.32
N HIS A 403 -20.26 -24.27 -34.23
CA HIS A 403 -20.02 -25.08 -35.40
C HIS A 403 -20.89 -24.55 -36.55
N PHE A 404 -20.36 -24.54 -37.76
CA PHE A 404 -21.07 -24.20 -39.00
C PHE A 404 -20.64 -25.22 -40.08
N ASP A 405 -21.57 -25.74 -40.87
CA ASP A 405 -21.32 -26.83 -41.84
C ASP A 405 -20.47 -27.99 -41.29
N SER A 406 -20.83 -28.48 -40.09
CA SER A 406 -20.08 -29.48 -39.31
C SER A 406 -18.64 -29.12 -38.92
N LYS A 407 -18.10 -27.96 -39.34
CA LYS A 407 -16.79 -27.46 -38.94
C LYS A 407 -16.89 -26.72 -37.62
N LYS A 408 -16.01 -27.05 -36.67
CA LYS A 408 -15.90 -26.31 -35.41
C LYS A 408 -15.31 -24.92 -35.66
N LEU A 409 -15.99 -23.89 -35.17
CA LEU A 409 -15.50 -22.51 -35.22
C LEU A 409 -14.51 -22.26 -34.08
N ASN A 410 -13.43 -21.57 -34.40
CA ASN A 410 -12.49 -20.95 -33.46
C ASN A 410 -12.67 -19.43 -33.51
N GLN A 411 -11.95 -18.70 -32.64
CA GLN A 411 -12.09 -17.25 -32.50
C GLN A 411 -11.97 -16.48 -33.83
N PHE A 412 -11.02 -16.85 -34.69
CA PHE A 412 -10.80 -16.20 -35.99
C PHE A 412 -11.37 -17.02 -37.17
N SER A 413 -12.45 -17.78 -36.95
CA SER A 413 -13.09 -18.54 -38.03
C SER A 413 -14.04 -17.70 -38.89
N ILE A 414 -14.67 -16.66 -38.33
CA ILE A 414 -15.49 -15.71 -39.09
C ILE A 414 -14.73 -14.38 -39.09
N THR A 415 -14.29 -13.93 -40.26
CA THR A 415 -13.32 -12.82 -40.39
C THR A 415 -13.83 -11.62 -41.17
N SER A 416 -15.01 -11.73 -41.80
CA SER A 416 -15.65 -10.63 -42.54
C SER A 416 -17.11 -10.43 -42.14
N ASP A 417 -17.57 -9.18 -42.29
CA ASP A 417 -18.98 -8.79 -42.14
C ASP A 417 -19.90 -9.55 -43.12
N THR A 418 -19.43 -9.82 -44.35
CA THR A 418 -20.21 -10.57 -45.35
C THR A 418 -20.43 -12.01 -44.91
N GLU A 419 -19.36 -12.72 -44.53
CA GLU A 419 -19.43 -14.09 -44.00
C GLU A 419 -20.33 -14.18 -42.76
N ALA A 420 -20.23 -13.21 -41.85
CA ALA A 420 -21.07 -13.13 -40.66
C ALA A 420 -22.57 -12.93 -41.00
N ARG A 421 -22.88 -12.10 -42.00
CA ARG A 421 -24.25 -11.86 -42.48
C ARG A 421 -24.84 -13.04 -43.23
N ASP A 422 -24.05 -13.72 -44.05
CA ASP A 422 -24.48 -14.92 -44.77
C ASP A 422 -24.86 -16.02 -43.78
N ILE A 423 -24.00 -16.28 -42.79
CA ILE A 423 -24.26 -17.20 -41.66
C ILE A 423 -25.51 -16.76 -40.87
N GLN A 424 -25.68 -15.46 -40.60
CA GLN A 424 -26.90 -14.94 -39.96
C GLN A 424 -28.16 -15.21 -40.79
N SER A 425 -28.10 -15.08 -42.12
CA SER A 425 -29.22 -15.29 -43.02
C SER A 425 -29.69 -16.75 -43.02
N THR A 426 -28.74 -17.69 -43.11
CA THR A 426 -28.99 -19.14 -42.97
C THR A 426 -29.64 -19.45 -41.62
N ILE A 427 -29.03 -18.99 -40.52
CA ILE A 427 -29.52 -19.26 -39.16
C ILE A 427 -30.89 -18.62 -38.87
N ASN A 428 -31.21 -17.48 -39.49
CA ASN A 428 -32.53 -16.85 -39.39
C ASN A 428 -33.66 -17.67 -40.03
N SER A 429 -33.33 -18.54 -40.97
CA SER A 429 -34.27 -19.34 -41.77
C SER A 429 -34.43 -20.78 -41.26
N ALA A 430 -33.74 -21.13 -40.17
CA ALA A 430 -33.66 -22.47 -39.61
C ALA A 430 -34.47 -22.62 -38.31
N ASP A 431 -34.99 -23.82 -38.08
CA ASP A 431 -35.65 -24.21 -36.83
C ASP A 431 -34.61 -24.80 -35.84
N PHE A 432 -34.85 -24.60 -34.54
CA PHE A 432 -33.85 -24.91 -33.50
C PHE A 432 -34.26 -26.08 -32.60
N HIS A 433 -33.42 -27.11 -32.56
CA HIS A 433 -33.64 -28.31 -31.75
C HIS A 433 -32.53 -28.51 -30.72
N VAL A 434 -32.90 -28.78 -29.46
CA VAL A 434 -31.93 -29.16 -28.41
C VAL A 434 -31.51 -30.62 -28.63
N VAL A 435 -30.29 -30.82 -29.14
CA VAL A 435 -29.76 -32.17 -29.46
C VAL A 435 -29.10 -32.87 -28.27
N SER A 436 -28.65 -32.12 -27.26
CA SER A 436 -28.21 -32.69 -25.98
C SER A 436 -28.22 -31.65 -24.87
N LEU A 437 -28.34 -32.11 -23.62
CA LEU A 437 -28.26 -31.29 -22.42
C LEU A 437 -27.25 -31.90 -21.45
N LYS A 438 -26.05 -31.31 -21.35
CA LYS A 438 -25.07 -31.75 -20.34
C LYS A 438 -25.37 -31.05 -19.02
N LYS A 439 -25.78 -31.83 -18.01
CA LYS A 439 -25.85 -31.37 -16.61
C LYS A 439 -24.53 -31.70 -15.91
N SER A 440 -23.98 -30.73 -15.18
CA SER A 440 -22.79 -30.93 -14.34
C SER A 440 -22.92 -30.15 -13.03
N LYS A 441 -22.30 -30.63 -11.95
CA LYS A 441 -22.18 -29.88 -10.71
C LYS A 441 -20.80 -29.26 -10.63
N SER A 442 -20.71 -27.94 -10.50
CA SER A 442 -19.46 -27.23 -10.23
C SER A 442 -19.41 -26.77 -8.78
N ARG A 443 -18.22 -26.68 -8.21
CA ARG A 443 -17.99 -26.22 -6.83
C ARG A 443 -17.03 -25.05 -6.85
N ARG A 444 -17.34 -23.98 -6.10
CA ARG A 444 -16.43 -22.87 -5.84
C ARG A 444 -16.05 -22.88 -4.37
N ASN A 445 -14.79 -23.19 -4.10
CA ASN A 445 -14.26 -23.18 -2.75
C ASN A 445 -14.30 -21.76 -2.15
N PRO A 446 -14.40 -21.64 -0.81
CA PRO A 446 -14.26 -20.36 -0.14
C PRO A 446 -12.87 -19.74 -0.40
N PRO A 447 -12.76 -18.41 -0.39
CA PRO A 447 -11.48 -17.73 -0.53
C PRO A 447 -10.59 -17.97 0.69
N THR A 448 -9.27 -17.92 0.51
CA THR A 448 -8.32 -17.92 1.63
C THR A 448 -8.49 -16.67 2.51
N PRO A 449 -8.02 -16.68 3.77
CA PRO A 449 -7.79 -15.47 4.57
C PRO A 449 -6.97 -14.41 3.82
N TYR A 450 -7.00 -13.16 4.29
CA TYR A 450 -6.19 -12.10 3.70
C TYR A 450 -4.74 -12.15 4.17
N ILE A 451 -3.83 -12.05 3.21
CA ILE A 451 -2.48 -11.50 3.36
C ILE A 451 -2.44 -10.09 2.78
N THR A 452 -1.39 -9.32 3.07
CA THR A 452 -1.26 -7.91 2.65
C THR A 452 -1.54 -7.68 1.16
N SER A 453 -0.97 -8.52 0.28
CA SER A 453 -1.16 -8.40 -1.17
C SER A 453 -2.60 -8.66 -1.61
N THR A 454 -3.24 -9.71 -1.07
CA THR A 454 -4.64 -10.04 -1.39
C THR A 454 -5.63 -9.02 -0.83
N LEU A 455 -5.33 -8.38 0.31
CA LEU A 455 -6.13 -7.30 0.85
C LEU A 455 -6.06 -6.07 -0.05
N GLN A 456 -4.85 -5.67 -0.46
CA GLN A 456 -4.66 -4.54 -1.39
C GLN A 456 -5.35 -4.78 -2.74
N GLN A 457 -5.26 -5.99 -3.29
CA GLN A 457 -5.95 -6.35 -4.54
C GLN A 457 -7.48 -6.28 -4.41
N ASP A 458 -8.05 -6.89 -3.37
CA ASP A 458 -9.51 -6.85 -3.17
C ASP A 458 -9.99 -5.43 -2.83
N ALA A 459 -9.23 -4.63 -2.08
CA ALA A 459 -9.58 -3.24 -1.78
C ALA A 459 -9.53 -2.34 -3.02
N ALA A 460 -8.55 -2.52 -3.91
CA ALA A 460 -8.51 -1.83 -5.20
C ALA A 460 -9.68 -2.24 -6.11
N ASN A 461 -9.95 -3.54 -6.22
CA ASN A 461 -10.99 -4.07 -7.12
C ASN A 461 -12.43 -3.80 -6.64
N LYS A 462 -12.67 -3.77 -5.32
CA LYS A 462 -14.03 -3.71 -4.73
C LYS A 462 -14.36 -2.38 -4.07
N LEU A 463 -13.36 -1.66 -3.57
CA LEU A 463 -13.53 -0.39 -2.85
C LEU A 463 -12.88 0.79 -3.58
N HIS A 464 -12.15 0.54 -4.68
CA HIS A 464 -11.38 1.54 -5.44
C HIS A 464 -10.31 2.26 -4.60
N PHE A 465 -9.80 1.61 -3.55
CA PHE A 465 -8.74 2.15 -2.71
C PHE A 465 -7.36 1.88 -3.32
N THR A 466 -6.48 2.88 -3.29
CA THR A 466 -5.07 2.68 -3.63
C THR A 466 -4.40 1.79 -2.57
N ALA A 467 -3.28 1.15 -2.91
CA ALA A 467 -2.53 0.35 -1.95
C ALA A 467 -2.10 1.18 -0.72
N SER A 468 -1.63 2.42 -0.92
CA SER A 468 -1.25 3.34 0.16
C SER A 468 -2.42 3.68 1.08
N HIS A 469 -3.59 4.02 0.51
CA HIS A 469 -4.79 4.33 1.28
C HIS A 469 -5.30 3.12 2.06
N THR A 470 -5.31 1.94 1.42
CA THR A 470 -5.66 0.66 2.07
C THR A 470 -4.78 0.39 3.29
N MET A 471 -3.46 0.55 3.17
CA MET A 471 -2.54 0.33 4.28
C MET A 471 -2.68 1.38 5.40
N LYS A 472 -2.97 2.65 5.06
CA LYS A 472 -3.24 3.70 6.06
C LYS A 472 -4.49 3.38 6.90
N LEU A 473 -5.58 2.97 6.24
CA LEU A 473 -6.81 2.57 6.92
C LEU A 473 -6.61 1.28 7.74
N ALA A 474 -5.89 0.30 7.20
CA ALA A 474 -5.56 -0.93 7.91
C ALA A 474 -4.67 -0.67 9.14
N GLN A 475 -3.69 0.23 9.06
CA GLN A 475 -2.85 0.62 10.20
C GLN A 475 -3.69 1.26 11.32
N LYS A 476 -4.64 2.14 10.97
CA LYS A 476 -5.60 2.71 11.94
C LYS A 476 -6.43 1.60 12.62
N LEU A 477 -6.95 0.64 11.85
CA LEU A 477 -7.73 -0.48 12.39
C LEU A 477 -6.89 -1.42 13.28
N TYR A 478 -5.60 -1.60 12.99
CA TYR A 478 -4.67 -2.41 13.80
C TYR A 478 -4.25 -1.70 15.09
N GLU A 479 -3.74 -0.47 15.00
CA GLU A 479 -3.23 0.30 16.14
C GLU A 479 -4.30 0.63 17.18
N GLY A 480 -5.52 0.89 16.72
CA GLY A 480 -6.70 1.01 17.56
C GLY A 480 -7.64 2.13 17.13
N VAL A 481 -8.94 1.89 17.32
CA VAL A 481 -9.98 2.91 17.18
C VAL A 481 -10.78 3.01 18.48
N GLU A 482 -11.11 4.23 18.88
CA GLU A 482 -11.94 4.51 20.05
C GLU A 482 -13.40 4.10 19.77
N LEU A 483 -13.93 3.21 20.62
CA LEU A 483 -15.30 2.70 20.53
C LEU A 483 -16.26 3.57 21.36
N SER A 484 -17.57 3.28 21.30
CA SER A 484 -18.61 4.08 21.98
C SER A 484 -18.53 4.07 23.52
N ASP A 485 -17.87 3.08 24.11
CA ASP A 485 -17.52 3.01 25.54
C ASP A 485 -16.29 3.87 25.89
N GLY A 486 -15.73 4.57 24.91
CA GLY A 486 -14.49 5.35 25.02
C GLY A 486 -13.23 4.49 25.05
N ILE A 487 -13.31 3.17 24.88
CA ILE A 487 -12.15 2.26 24.90
C ILE A 487 -11.57 2.15 23.50
N ALA A 488 -10.27 2.44 23.36
CA ALA A 488 -9.56 2.28 22.10
C ALA A 488 -9.05 0.83 21.96
N VAL A 489 -9.45 0.14 20.88
CA VAL A 489 -9.19 -1.29 20.66
C VAL A 489 -8.67 -1.54 19.25
N GLY A 490 -7.63 -2.38 19.12
CA GLY A 490 -7.19 -2.91 17.83
C GLY A 490 -8.24 -3.84 17.25
N LEU A 491 -8.83 -3.48 16.10
CA LEU A 491 -9.95 -4.19 15.48
C LEU A 491 -9.50 -5.31 14.54
N ILE A 492 -8.27 -5.26 14.01
CA ILE A 492 -7.70 -6.30 13.14
C ILE A 492 -6.30 -6.72 13.60
N THR A 493 -5.87 -7.91 13.17
CA THR A 493 -4.50 -8.41 13.31
C THR A 493 -3.51 -7.62 12.44
N TYR A 494 -2.22 -7.88 12.64
CA TYR A 494 -1.13 -7.18 11.99
C TYR A 494 -1.19 -7.24 10.46
N ILE A 495 -0.94 -6.10 9.83
CA ILE A 495 -1.32 -5.86 8.42
C ILE A 495 -0.21 -6.17 7.41
N ARG A 496 1.04 -6.40 7.87
CA ARG A 496 2.19 -6.76 7.03
C ARG A 496 2.50 -8.25 7.25
N THR A 497 1.85 -9.09 6.45
CA THR A 497 1.83 -10.55 6.61
C THR A 497 1.72 -11.21 5.23
N ASP A 498 2.48 -12.29 5.02
CA ASP A 498 2.29 -13.27 3.95
C ASP A 498 1.78 -14.64 4.46
N GLY A 499 1.47 -14.72 5.75
CA GLY A 499 0.92 -15.89 6.43
C GLY A 499 -0.60 -16.00 6.30
N LEU A 500 -1.08 -17.20 5.97
CA LEU A 500 -2.52 -17.50 5.88
C LEU A 500 -3.07 -18.19 7.14
N HIS A 501 -2.23 -18.35 8.18
CA HIS A 501 -2.60 -19.05 9.39
C HIS A 501 -3.64 -18.25 10.19
N ILE A 502 -4.55 -18.96 10.86
CA ILE A 502 -5.44 -18.45 11.90
C ILE A 502 -5.38 -19.49 13.02
N SER A 503 -5.27 -19.04 14.27
CA SER A 503 -5.17 -19.95 15.43
C SER A 503 -6.42 -20.84 15.57
N ASP A 504 -6.25 -22.06 16.09
CA ASP A 504 -7.37 -23.01 16.23
C ASP A 504 -8.47 -22.49 17.20
N GLU A 505 -8.12 -21.65 18.20
CA GLU A 505 -9.08 -20.94 19.07
C GLU A 505 -9.97 -19.98 18.26
N VAL A 506 -9.37 -19.16 17.39
CA VAL A 506 -10.11 -18.19 16.57
C VAL A 506 -10.89 -18.89 15.46
N VAL A 507 -10.38 -19.97 14.88
CA VAL A 507 -11.12 -20.82 13.94
C VAL A 507 -12.39 -21.39 14.58
N ALA A 508 -12.31 -21.86 15.84
CA ALA A 508 -13.48 -22.33 16.58
C ALA A 508 -14.50 -21.19 16.78
N SER A 509 -14.06 -20.00 17.20
CA SER A 509 -14.92 -18.82 17.36
C SER A 509 -15.63 -18.40 16.06
N ILE A 510 -14.90 -18.31 14.94
CA ILE A 510 -15.47 -18.00 13.61
C ILE A 510 -16.53 -19.04 13.23
N ARG A 511 -16.25 -20.33 13.45
CA ARG A 511 -17.18 -21.42 13.11
C ARG A 511 -18.45 -21.36 13.95
N SER A 512 -18.34 -21.13 15.26
CA SER A 512 -19.51 -20.93 16.14
C SER A 512 -20.40 -19.79 15.66
N LEU A 513 -19.81 -18.64 15.28
CA LEU A 513 -20.56 -17.51 14.73
C LEU A 513 -21.26 -17.85 13.40
N ILE A 514 -20.66 -18.69 12.55
CA ILE A 514 -21.31 -19.13 11.30
C ILE A 514 -22.52 -20.03 11.62
N ILE A 515 -22.39 -20.97 12.57
CA ILE A 515 -23.50 -21.85 13.00
C ILE A 515 -24.65 -20.99 13.53
N GLU A 516 -24.35 -20.04 14.42
CA GLU A 516 -25.33 -19.15 15.03
C GLU A 516 -26.08 -18.30 13.99
N ARG A 517 -25.35 -17.71 13.03
CA ARG A 517 -25.92 -16.70 12.12
C ARG A 517 -26.45 -17.24 10.79
N TYR A 518 -25.96 -18.39 10.34
CA TYR A 518 -26.32 -18.96 9.04
C TYR A 518 -26.82 -20.42 9.13
N GLY A 519 -26.52 -21.12 10.23
CA GLY A 519 -26.89 -22.52 10.43
C GLY A 519 -25.77 -23.50 10.09
N GLN A 520 -25.93 -24.74 10.56
CA GLN A 520 -24.91 -25.79 10.49
C GLN A 520 -24.45 -26.11 9.06
N ASP A 521 -25.36 -26.08 8.08
CA ASP A 521 -25.08 -26.42 6.68
C ASP A 521 -24.13 -25.45 5.97
N PHE A 522 -23.94 -24.25 6.52
CA PHE A 522 -23.03 -23.23 5.97
C PHE A 522 -21.59 -23.38 6.45
N VAL A 523 -21.31 -24.30 7.37
CA VAL A 523 -19.97 -24.57 7.89
C VAL A 523 -19.33 -25.75 7.15
N SER A 524 -18.05 -25.62 6.79
CA SER A 524 -17.29 -26.74 6.21
C SER A 524 -17.17 -27.91 7.21
N GLN A 525 -17.44 -29.14 6.76
CA GLN A 525 -17.41 -30.37 7.58
C GLN A 525 -16.11 -30.49 8.39
N SER A 526 -14.96 -30.23 7.77
CA SER A 526 -13.68 -30.00 8.45
C SER A 526 -13.30 -28.52 8.39
N ALA A 527 -12.61 -28.03 9.42
CA ALA A 527 -12.07 -26.67 9.42
C ALA A 527 -10.99 -26.52 8.33
N PRO A 528 -11.15 -25.61 7.34
CA PRO A 528 -10.12 -25.37 6.33
C PRO A 528 -8.86 -24.79 6.99
N LYS A 529 -7.78 -25.57 7.00
CA LYS A 529 -6.46 -25.11 7.46
C LYS A 529 -5.65 -24.55 6.29
N TYR A 530 -5.27 -23.29 6.38
CA TYR A 530 -4.52 -22.58 5.35
C TYR A 530 -3.06 -22.43 5.77
N TYR A 531 -2.22 -23.36 5.31
CA TYR A 531 -0.77 -23.26 5.45
C TYR A 531 -0.12 -22.97 4.10
N LYS A 532 0.76 -21.97 4.09
CA LYS A 532 1.69 -21.70 3.01
C LYS A 532 3.10 -21.74 3.61
N LYS A 533 4.06 -22.33 2.90
CA LYS A 533 5.46 -22.26 3.30
C LYS A 533 5.93 -20.81 3.10
N VAL A 534 5.90 -20.03 4.18
CA VAL A 534 6.41 -18.65 4.25
C VAL A 534 7.90 -18.68 3.93
N LYS A 535 8.40 -17.71 3.15
CA LYS A 535 9.82 -17.69 2.74
C LYS A 535 10.77 -17.40 3.92
N ASN A 536 10.33 -16.57 4.86
CA ASN A 536 11.02 -16.28 6.12
C ASN A 536 10.19 -16.81 7.31
N ALA A 537 10.34 -18.09 7.66
CA ALA A 537 9.53 -18.73 8.71
C ALA A 537 9.74 -18.18 10.13
N GLN A 538 10.73 -17.31 10.36
CA GLN A 538 10.91 -16.56 11.61
C GLN A 538 9.76 -15.56 11.86
N GLU A 539 9.21 -14.99 10.79
CA GLU A 539 8.04 -14.14 10.87
C GLU A 539 6.78 -15.04 10.87
N ALA A 540 6.43 -15.56 12.05
CA ALA A 540 5.29 -16.47 12.27
C ALA A 540 3.94 -15.74 12.12
N HIS A 541 3.64 -15.35 10.88
CA HIS A 541 2.55 -14.43 10.56
C HIS A 541 1.17 -15.08 10.64
N GLU A 542 0.28 -14.43 11.39
CA GLU A 542 -1.16 -14.65 11.28
C GLU A 542 -1.73 -13.90 10.05
N ALA A 543 -2.86 -14.38 9.53
CA ALA A 543 -3.62 -13.69 8.48
C ALA A 543 -4.24 -12.40 9.00
N ILE A 544 -4.56 -11.47 8.08
CA ILE A 544 -5.33 -10.26 8.37
C ILE A 544 -6.80 -10.65 8.58
N ARG A 545 -7.24 -10.58 9.84
CA ARG A 545 -8.59 -10.92 10.32
C ARG A 545 -9.05 -9.91 11.39
N PRO A 546 -10.34 -9.86 11.75
CA PRO A 546 -10.75 -9.21 12.99
C PRO A 546 -10.08 -9.82 14.21
N THR A 547 -9.75 -9.00 15.21
CA THR A 547 -9.29 -9.46 16.54
C THR A 547 -10.41 -10.16 17.29
N ASP A 548 -11.63 -9.64 17.14
CA ASP A 548 -12.88 -10.20 17.67
C ASP A 548 -13.89 -10.30 16.51
N ILE A 549 -14.29 -11.53 16.17
CA ILE A 549 -15.21 -11.80 15.07
C ILE A 549 -16.66 -11.42 15.41
N CYS A 550 -17.01 -11.34 16.70
CA CYS A 550 -18.33 -10.96 17.18
C CYS A 550 -18.58 -9.45 17.06
N LYS A 551 -17.54 -8.62 16.85
CA LYS A 551 -17.69 -7.20 16.48
C LYS A 551 -18.20 -7.08 15.04
N LEU A 552 -19.51 -7.23 14.85
CA LEU A 552 -20.12 -7.18 13.53
C LEU A 552 -19.91 -5.80 12.88
N PRO A 553 -19.71 -5.71 11.55
CA PRO A 553 -19.59 -4.42 10.87
C PRO A 553 -20.77 -3.47 11.14
N SER A 554 -21.99 -4.00 11.35
CA SER A 554 -23.16 -3.21 11.74
C SER A 554 -23.02 -2.51 13.10
N MET A 555 -22.29 -3.10 14.05
CA MET A 555 -22.04 -2.52 15.39
C MET A 555 -21.01 -1.40 15.34
N LEU A 556 -20.18 -1.36 14.30
CA LEU A 556 -19.13 -0.35 14.09
C LEU A 556 -19.59 0.81 13.20
N SER A 557 -20.84 0.76 12.71
CA SER A 557 -21.46 1.85 11.97
C SER A 557 -21.67 3.07 12.87
N GLY A 558 -21.23 4.25 12.43
CA GLY A 558 -21.23 5.48 13.23
C GLY A 558 -20.05 5.62 14.20
N ILE A 559 -19.32 4.54 14.50
CA ILE A 559 -18.05 4.55 15.25
C ILE A 559 -16.88 4.75 14.28
N LEU A 560 -16.84 3.92 13.23
CA LEU A 560 -15.84 4.03 12.17
C LEU A 560 -16.27 5.07 11.12
N ASP A 561 -15.30 5.79 10.58
CA ASP A 561 -15.49 6.53 9.34
C ASP A 561 -15.84 5.56 8.19
N GLY A 562 -16.55 6.06 7.18
CA GLY A 562 -17.13 5.23 6.12
C GLY A 562 -16.10 4.43 5.29
N GLU A 563 -14.83 4.83 5.25
CA GLU A 563 -13.78 4.09 4.54
C GLU A 563 -13.18 2.99 5.41
N SER A 564 -12.87 3.31 6.68
CA SER A 564 -12.46 2.32 7.68
C SER A 564 -13.52 1.23 7.86
N LEU A 565 -14.81 1.60 7.87
CA LEU A 565 -15.93 0.66 7.95
C LEU A 565 -15.99 -0.25 6.73
N LYS A 566 -15.82 0.28 5.50
CA LYS A 566 -15.76 -0.53 4.27
C LYS A 566 -14.61 -1.52 4.30
N LEU A 567 -13.41 -1.09 4.72
CA LEU A 567 -12.24 -1.97 4.79
C LEU A 567 -12.39 -3.04 5.88
N TYR A 568 -12.90 -2.67 7.06
CA TYR A 568 -13.22 -3.64 8.11
C TYR A 568 -14.27 -4.65 7.64
N THR A 569 -15.34 -4.20 6.99
CA THR A 569 -16.39 -5.08 6.42
C THR A 569 -15.82 -6.08 5.42
N LEU A 570 -14.87 -5.63 4.57
CA LEU A 570 -14.18 -6.49 3.61
C LEU A 570 -13.35 -7.58 4.32
N ILE A 571 -12.56 -7.19 5.33
CA ILE A 571 -11.73 -8.11 6.15
C ILE A 571 -12.59 -9.11 6.93
N TRP A 572 -13.64 -8.63 7.60
CA TRP A 572 -14.60 -9.46 8.33
C TRP A 572 -15.28 -10.47 7.41
N SER A 573 -15.82 -10.02 6.27
CA SER A 573 -16.52 -10.88 5.30
C SER A 573 -15.62 -11.96 4.72
N ARG A 574 -14.34 -11.64 4.42
CA ARG A 574 -13.34 -12.61 3.95
C ARG A 574 -13.01 -13.65 5.03
N THR A 575 -12.87 -13.20 6.28
CA THR A 575 -12.55 -14.06 7.43
C THR A 575 -13.67 -15.06 7.71
N VAL A 576 -14.93 -14.61 7.74
CA VAL A 576 -16.08 -15.51 7.86
C VAL A 576 -16.13 -16.47 6.66
N SER A 577 -16.05 -15.94 5.44
CA SER A 577 -16.14 -16.74 4.21
C SER A 577 -15.12 -17.88 4.16
N CYS A 578 -13.89 -17.71 4.68
CA CYS A 578 -12.84 -18.74 4.60
C CYS A 578 -13.14 -20.00 5.44
N GLN A 579 -14.08 -19.95 6.38
CA GLN A 579 -14.49 -21.09 7.21
C GLN A 579 -15.85 -21.70 6.79
N MET A 580 -16.51 -21.11 5.79
CA MET A 580 -17.79 -21.58 5.26
C MET A 580 -17.63 -22.76 4.28
N GLY A 581 -18.74 -23.46 4.01
CA GLY A 581 -18.80 -24.50 2.98
C GLY A 581 -18.61 -23.95 1.55
N PRO A 582 -18.18 -24.81 0.58
CA PRO A 582 -18.05 -24.42 -0.82
C PRO A 582 -19.43 -24.17 -1.47
N ALA A 583 -19.53 -23.15 -2.30
CA ALA A 583 -20.73 -22.92 -3.10
C ALA A 583 -20.86 -24.00 -4.18
N VAL A 584 -22.03 -24.65 -4.28
CA VAL A 584 -22.33 -25.70 -5.26
C VAL A 584 -23.33 -25.17 -6.28
N PHE A 585 -23.00 -25.29 -7.56
CA PHE A 585 -23.85 -24.84 -8.67
C PHE A 585 -24.23 -26.02 -9.55
N GLU A 586 -25.48 -26.05 -10.02
CA GLU A 586 -25.87 -26.92 -11.14
C GLU A 586 -25.72 -26.14 -12.44
N GLN A 587 -24.79 -26.58 -13.29
CA GLN A 587 -24.53 -25.99 -14.59
C GLN A 587 -25.15 -26.84 -15.69
N PHE A 588 -25.94 -26.20 -16.53
CA PHE A 588 -26.60 -26.80 -17.70
C PHE A 588 -25.95 -26.25 -18.96
N VAL A 589 -25.48 -27.14 -19.83
CA VAL A 589 -24.89 -26.78 -21.12
C VAL A 589 -25.72 -27.47 -22.21
N PRO A 590 -26.75 -26.80 -22.76
CA PRO A 590 -27.48 -27.30 -23.92
C PRO A 590 -26.60 -27.19 -25.17
N ARG A 591 -26.67 -28.20 -26.05
CA ARG A 591 -26.29 -28.05 -27.46
C ARG A 591 -27.57 -27.92 -28.26
N VAL A 592 -27.63 -26.90 -29.09
CA VAL A 592 -28.75 -26.61 -29.98
C VAL A 592 -28.24 -26.73 -31.41
N LEU A 593 -28.99 -27.44 -32.25
CA LEU A 593 -28.75 -27.55 -33.67
C LEU A 593 -29.80 -26.69 -34.38
N ALA A 594 -29.35 -25.84 -35.30
CA ALA A 594 -30.20 -25.23 -36.31
C ALA A 594 -30.34 -26.24 -37.46
N VAL A 595 -31.56 -26.47 -37.93
CA VAL A 595 -31.88 -27.36 -39.06
C VAL A 595 -32.72 -26.55 -40.04
N ASP A 596 -32.45 -26.67 -41.33
CA ASP A 596 -33.23 -25.98 -42.36
C ASP A 596 -34.71 -26.43 -42.30
N SER A 597 -35.61 -25.47 -42.51
CA SER A 597 -37.07 -25.60 -42.32
C SER A 597 -37.76 -26.48 -43.39
#